data_AF-A0A972VE76-F1
#
_entry.id   AF-A0A972VE76-F1
#
_cell.length_a   1.000
_cell.length_b   1.000
_cell.length_c   1.000
_cell.angle_alpha   90.00
_cell.angle_beta   90.00
_cell.angle_gamma   90.00
#
_symmetry.space_group_name_H-M   'P 1'
#
loop_
_entity.id
_entity.type
_entity.pdbx_description
1 polymer ?
#
loop_
_entity_poly.entity_id
_entity_poly.type
_entity_poly.pdbx_seq_one_letter_code
_entity_poly.pdbx_strand_id
1 'polypeptide(L)'
;MMSKRNTNLFMLTMAIPLLGLSVVAEGFDGHGGRASVLALRLANLMTSEDTIVTYEAFGAIGDGVTDDLPAICKAHEYANANGLPVKTKASATYHLGRKAMTVIIATDTDWSTSRFTIDDTEVENHRKSLFEVRSLLEREALQIDRLTRDQKHLDVRPKHDCYVAVTNNKKKRFIRRGLNRNSGTPQRDCFILRQDGSVDGP
;
A
#
# COMPACT_ATOMS: atom_id res chain seq x y z
N MET A 1 -42.83 29.59 5.68
CA MET A 1 -43.42 28.24 5.61
C MET A 1 -42.40 27.31 4.98
N MET A 2 -41.97 26.29 5.72
CA MET A 2 -40.92 25.31 5.39
C MET A 2 -41.33 24.39 4.23
N SER A 3 -40.36 23.95 3.42
CA SER A 3 -40.18 22.53 3.01
C SER A 3 -38.84 22.38 2.27
N LYS A 4 -37.75 21.96 2.93
CA LYS A 4 -37.20 20.59 3.02
C LYS A 4 -36.79 19.92 1.68
N ARG A 5 -35.46 19.94 1.46
CA ARG A 5 -34.49 18.88 1.04
C ARG A 5 -34.86 17.89 -0.08
N ASN A 6 -33.93 17.62 -1.01
CA ASN A 6 -33.05 16.42 -0.92
C ASN A 6 -32.07 16.27 -2.12
N THR A 7 -30.86 15.86 -1.77
CA THR A 7 -29.75 15.34 -2.58
C THR A 7 -30.01 13.87 -2.95
N ASN A 8 -29.57 13.41 -4.13
CA ASN A 8 -29.28 11.99 -4.48
C ASN A 8 -28.23 12.05 -5.61
N LEU A 9 -26.93 11.74 -5.45
CA LEU A 9 -26.23 10.47 -5.22
C LEU A 9 -26.63 9.33 -6.17
N PHE A 10 -25.89 9.17 -7.26
CA PHE A 10 -25.86 7.95 -8.07
C PHE A 10 -24.75 7.03 -7.54
N MET A 11 -25.15 5.88 -7.00
CA MET A 11 -24.29 4.77 -6.58
C MET A 11 -24.35 3.70 -7.68
N LEU A 12 -23.20 3.35 -8.28
CA LEU A 12 -23.10 2.22 -9.20
C LEU A 12 -22.65 1.00 -8.39
N THR A 13 -23.54 0.03 -8.23
CA THR A 13 -23.26 -1.27 -7.63
C THR A 13 -22.68 -2.21 -8.70
N MET A 14 -21.50 -2.80 -8.45
CA MET A 14 -21.11 -4.06 -9.09
C MET A 14 -21.06 -5.16 -8.04
N ALA A 15 -21.86 -6.19 -8.27
CA ALA A 15 -21.96 -7.39 -7.45
C ALA A 15 -20.80 -8.36 -7.76
N ILE A 16 -20.24 -8.97 -6.72
CA ILE A 16 -19.38 -10.14 -6.82
C ILE A 16 -20.20 -11.35 -6.35
N PRO A 17 -20.32 -12.44 -7.13
CA PRO A 17 -21.10 -13.59 -6.71
C PRO A 17 -20.31 -14.44 -5.70
N LEU A 18 -20.89 -14.62 -4.51
CA LEU A 18 -20.46 -15.60 -3.53
C LEU A 18 -20.93 -16.99 -3.99
N LEU A 19 -20.01 -17.87 -4.39
CA LEU A 19 -20.34 -19.29 -4.59
C LEU A 19 -20.57 -19.92 -3.20
N GLY A 20 -21.83 -20.17 -2.88
CA GLY A 20 -22.22 -21.01 -1.75
C GLY A 20 -22.02 -22.49 -2.07
N LEU A 21 -21.40 -23.22 -1.16
CA LEU A 21 -21.50 -24.67 -1.11
C LEU A 21 -22.36 -25.03 0.11
N SER A 22 -23.60 -25.42 -0.12
CA SER A 22 -24.44 -26.06 0.89
C SER A 22 -24.15 -27.57 0.90
N VAL A 23 -23.92 -28.14 2.08
CA VAL A 23 -23.98 -29.59 2.28
C VAL A 23 -25.02 -29.85 3.35
N VAL A 24 -26.08 -30.55 2.94
CA VAL A 24 -27.11 -31.13 3.81
C VAL A 24 -26.58 -32.49 4.27
N ALA A 25 -26.60 -32.73 5.58
CA ALA A 25 -26.46 -34.08 6.13
C ALA A 25 -27.76 -34.44 6.86
N GLU A 26 -28.50 -35.41 6.32
CA GLU A 26 -29.66 -36.02 6.97
C GLU A 26 -29.23 -37.05 8.03
N GLY A 27 -29.92 -36.99 9.18
CA GLY A 27 -30.24 -38.07 10.14
C GLY A 27 -29.18 -39.09 10.62
N PHE A 28 -29.04 -39.26 11.94
CA PHE A 28 -29.37 -40.51 12.66
C PHE A 28 -29.18 -40.38 14.19
N ASP A 29 -30.18 -40.84 14.94
CA ASP A 29 -30.20 -40.99 16.40
C ASP A 29 -29.39 -42.24 16.85
N GLY A 30 -28.69 -42.15 17.99
CA GLY A 30 -28.22 -43.35 18.71
C GLY A 30 -26.91 -43.19 19.47
N HIS A 31 -26.92 -43.56 20.75
CA HIS A 31 -25.81 -43.46 21.72
C HIS A 31 -24.56 -44.28 21.37
N GLY A 32 -23.38 -43.73 21.70
CA GLY A 32 -22.21 -44.50 22.16
C GLY A 32 -20.97 -44.46 21.28
N GLY A 33 -19.92 -43.77 21.78
CA GLY A 33 -18.52 -44.15 21.57
C GLY A 33 -17.85 -43.74 20.25
N ARG A 34 -16.75 -42.97 20.39
CA ARG A 34 -15.76 -42.60 19.37
C ARG A 34 -16.25 -41.58 18.33
N ALA A 35 -16.16 -40.30 18.67
CA ALA A 35 -16.03 -39.26 17.68
C ALA A 35 -14.77 -39.56 16.83
N SER A 36 -15.01 -39.93 15.58
CA SER A 36 -13.99 -40.12 14.56
C SER A 36 -13.19 -38.82 14.40
N VAL A 37 -11.91 -38.87 14.76
CA VAL A 37 -10.90 -37.80 14.60
C VAL A 37 -10.52 -37.63 13.11
N LEU A 38 -11.49 -37.81 12.22
CA LEU A 38 -11.30 -37.82 10.77
C LEU A 38 -12.00 -36.65 10.06
N ALA A 39 -12.41 -35.62 10.81
CA ALA A 39 -12.73 -34.29 10.28
C ALA A 39 -11.70 -33.22 10.69
N LEU A 40 -10.80 -33.52 11.63
CA LEU A 40 -9.68 -32.64 12.00
C LEU A 40 -8.37 -33.00 11.29
N ARG A 41 -8.44 -33.78 10.21
CA ARG A 41 -7.27 -34.18 9.40
C ARG A 41 -7.26 -33.67 7.96
N LEU A 42 -8.25 -32.87 7.54
CA LEU A 42 -8.21 -32.13 6.27
C LEU A 42 -8.36 -30.60 6.43
N ALA A 43 -8.55 -30.09 7.65
CA ALA A 43 -8.45 -28.65 7.94
C ALA A 43 -7.08 -28.26 8.52
N ASN A 44 -6.22 -29.24 8.84
CA ASN A 44 -4.89 -29.03 9.44
C ASN A 44 -3.74 -29.54 8.56
N LEU A 45 -3.97 -29.65 7.24
CA LEU A 45 -2.94 -29.89 6.23
C LEU A 45 -2.85 -28.70 5.24
N MET A 46 -3.08 -27.50 5.75
CA MET A 46 -2.55 -26.26 5.22
C MET A 46 -1.85 -25.63 6.40
N THR A 47 -0.64 -26.10 6.69
CA THR A 47 0.33 -25.27 7.39
C THR A 47 0.44 -24.00 6.54
N SER A 48 -0.25 -22.93 6.95
CA SER A 48 -0.18 -21.64 6.27
C SER A 48 1.22 -21.08 6.53
N GLU A 49 2.17 -21.54 5.73
CA GLU A 49 3.24 -20.65 5.29
C GLU A 49 2.52 -19.55 4.51
N ASP A 50 2.30 -18.41 5.18
CA ASP A 50 1.87 -17.17 4.55
C ASP A 50 2.60 -17.04 3.21
N THR A 51 1.86 -17.04 2.10
CA THR A 51 2.46 -17.14 0.77
C THR A 51 3.15 -15.81 0.43
N ILE A 52 4.39 -15.67 0.88
CA ILE A 52 5.23 -14.50 0.67
C ILE A 52 5.67 -14.44 -0.80
N VAL A 53 5.54 -13.26 -1.39
CA VAL A 53 6.02 -12.99 -2.75
C VAL A 53 7.49 -12.63 -2.72
N THR A 54 8.31 -13.34 -3.49
CA THR A 54 9.73 -13.02 -3.69
C THR A 54 9.97 -12.49 -5.10
N TYR A 55 10.98 -11.65 -5.29
CA TYR A 55 11.30 -11.12 -6.62
C TYR A 55 11.80 -12.22 -7.57
N GLU A 56 12.48 -13.23 -7.04
CA GLU A 56 13.03 -14.36 -7.80
C GLU A 56 11.93 -15.21 -8.44
N ALA A 57 10.76 -15.32 -7.79
CA ALA A 57 9.60 -16.00 -8.37
C ALA A 57 9.10 -15.33 -9.67
N PHE A 58 9.47 -14.06 -9.89
CA PHE A 58 9.12 -13.27 -11.07
C PHE A 58 10.31 -13.02 -12.00
N GLY A 59 11.44 -13.71 -11.76
CA GLY A 59 12.62 -13.71 -12.62
C GLY A 59 13.71 -12.71 -12.24
N ALA A 60 13.68 -12.12 -11.04
CA ALA A 60 14.81 -11.34 -10.56
C ALA A 60 16.01 -12.24 -10.25
N ILE A 61 17.21 -11.79 -10.60
CA ILE A 61 18.46 -12.53 -10.39
C ILE A 61 19.15 -12.03 -9.11
N GLY A 62 19.20 -10.72 -8.89
CA GLY A 62 19.83 -10.15 -7.70
C GLY A 62 21.35 -10.28 -7.69
N ASP A 63 21.99 -10.25 -8.86
CA ASP A 63 23.45 -10.34 -9.06
C ASP A 63 24.17 -8.98 -9.08
N GLY A 64 23.42 -7.88 -9.04
CA GLY A 64 23.92 -6.50 -9.08
C GLY A 64 24.26 -5.99 -10.49
N VAL A 65 23.96 -6.77 -11.54
CA VAL A 65 24.30 -6.46 -12.94
C VAL A 65 23.05 -6.52 -13.82
N THR A 66 22.21 -7.52 -13.62
CA THR A 66 20.99 -7.74 -14.40
C THR A 66 19.92 -6.74 -13.99
N ASP A 67 19.27 -6.12 -14.98
CA ASP A 67 18.14 -5.21 -14.74
C ASP A 67 16.93 -5.99 -14.19
N ASP A 68 16.77 -5.93 -12.87
CA ASP A 68 15.74 -6.62 -12.10
C ASP A 68 14.44 -5.82 -12.00
N LEU A 69 14.43 -4.55 -12.44
CA LEU A 69 13.27 -3.66 -12.32
C LEU A 69 11.99 -4.26 -12.94
N PRO A 70 12.02 -4.90 -14.13
CA PRO A 70 10.82 -5.51 -14.70
C PRO A 70 10.26 -6.68 -13.87
N ALA A 71 11.13 -7.48 -13.24
CA ALA A 71 10.72 -8.59 -12.39
C ALA A 71 10.10 -8.08 -11.08
N ILE A 72 10.69 -7.04 -10.51
CA ILE A 72 10.20 -6.38 -9.30
C ILE A 72 8.82 -5.76 -9.54
N CYS A 73 8.60 -5.10 -10.68
CA CYS A 73 7.28 -4.58 -11.03
C CYS A 73 6.23 -5.70 -11.05
N LYS A 74 6.51 -6.83 -11.71
CA LYS A 74 5.58 -7.97 -11.78
C LYS A 74 5.29 -8.58 -10.41
N ALA A 75 6.30 -8.70 -9.57
CA ALA A 75 6.15 -9.22 -8.21
C ALA A 75 5.19 -8.34 -7.39
N HIS A 76 5.39 -7.02 -7.43
CA HIS A 76 4.52 -6.08 -6.74
C HIS A 76 3.11 -5.99 -7.34
N GLU A 77 2.97 -6.04 -8.67
CA GLU A 77 1.65 -6.13 -9.32
C GLU A 77 0.86 -7.35 -8.82
N TYR A 78 1.51 -8.52 -8.74
CA TYR A 78 0.90 -9.74 -8.21
C TYR A 78 0.60 -9.63 -6.72
N ALA A 79 1.55 -9.14 -5.92
CA ALA A 79 1.38 -8.99 -4.48
C ALA A 79 0.22 -8.04 -4.14
N ASN A 80 0.15 -6.89 -4.81
CA ASN A 80 -0.91 -5.91 -4.63
C ASN A 80 -2.29 -6.46 -5.03
N ALA A 81 -2.36 -7.23 -6.13
CA ALA A 81 -3.62 -7.82 -6.58
C ALA A 81 -4.16 -8.90 -5.64
N ASN A 82 -3.26 -9.59 -4.93
CA ASN A 82 -3.62 -10.72 -4.05
C ASN A 82 -3.54 -10.38 -2.55
N GLY A 83 -3.16 -9.15 -2.18
CA GLY A 83 -2.97 -8.74 -0.79
C GLY A 83 -1.85 -9.49 -0.07
N LEU A 84 -0.82 -9.93 -0.80
CA LEU A 84 0.28 -10.75 -0.26
C LEU A 84 1.47 -9.88 0.16
N PRO A 85 2.17 -10.24 1.25
CA PRO A 85 3.41 -9.57 1.62
C PRO A 85 4.53 -9.90 0.64
N VAL A 86 5.46 -8.97 0.46
CA VAL A 86 6.66 -9.13 -0.37
C VAL A 86 7.88 -9.25 0.55
N LYS A 87 8.79 -10.19 0.24
CA LYS A 87 10.08 -10.29 0.92
C LYS A 87 11.20 -10.54 -0.07
N THR A 88 12.31 -9.84 0.11
CA THR A 88 13.50 -10.03 -0.73
C THR A 88 14.50 -11.00 -0.10
N LYS A 89 15.39 -11.52 -0.95
CA LYS A 89 16.52 -12.31 -0.48
C LYS A 89 17.57 -11.40 0.15
N ALA A 90 17.89 -11.64 1.42
CA ALA A 90 18.84 -10.84 2.21
C ALA A 90 20.23 -10.63 1.56
N SER A 91 20.71 -11.59 0.76
CA SER A 91 22.02 -11.53 0.09
C SER A 91 21.97 -10.97 -1.33
N ALA A 92 20.78 -10.66 -1.87
CA ALA A 92 20.64 -10.19 -3.24
C ALA A 92 21.05 -8.72 -3.38
N THR A 93 21.59 -8.39 -4.55
CA THR A 93 21.80 -7.01 -5.00
C THR A 93 20.99 -6.83 -6.28
N TYR A 94 19.88 -6.10 -6.22
CA TYR A 94 19.04 -5.85 -7.38
C TYR A 94 19.54 -4.62 -8.13
N HIS A 95 19.86 -4.77 -9.42
CA HIS A 95 20.22 -3.63 -10.26
C HIS A 95 18.96 -3.09 -10.93
N LEU A 96 18.74 -1.78 -10.79
CA LEU A 96 17.58 -1.08 -11.32
C LEU A 96 18.09 -0.02 -12.29
N GLY A 97 17.83 -0.20 -13.58
CA GLY A 97 18.32 0.74 -14.58
C GLY A 97 17.59 0.64 -15.91
N ARG A 98 17.95 1.52 -16.85
CA ARG A 98 17.45 1.58 -18.23
C ARG A 98 16.00 2.03 -18.39
N LYS A 99 15.03 1.24 -17.94
CA LYS A 99 13.60 1.47 -18.25
C LYS A 99 12.93 2.46 -17.30
N ALA A 100 12.10 3.33 -17.84
CA ALA A 100 11.28 4.24 -17.06
C ALA A 100 10.03 3.51 -16.51
N MET A 101 10.23 2.57 -15.58
CA MET A 101 9.15 1.84 -14.88
C MET A 101 9.04 2.30 -13.41
N THR A 102 7.85 2.16 -12.84
CA THR A 102 7.60 2.48 -11.42
C THR A 102 6.97 1.27 -10.77
N VAL A 103 7.61 0.78 -9.73
CA VAL A 103 7.11 -0.27 -8.84
C VAL A 103 6.11 0.37 -7.89
N ILE A 104 4.85 -0.04 -7.98
CA ILE A 104 3.80 0.38 -7.05
C ILE A 104 3.83 -0.58 -5.86
N ILE A 105 4.11 -0.08 -4.66
CA ILE A 105 4.13 -0.86 -3.43
C ILE A 105 2.86 -0.55 -2.65
N ALA A 106 1.99 -1.55 -2.46
CA ALA A 106 0.73 -1.36 -1.76
C ALA A 106 0.43 -2.42 -0.69
N THR A 107 1.33 -3.39 -0.51
CA THR A 107 1.32 -4.40 0.55
C THR A 107 2.59 -4.33 1.40
N ASP A 108 2.59 -5.03 2.53
CA ASP A 108 3.75 -5.09 3.41
C ASP A 108 4.97 -5.64 2.65
N THR A 109 6.11 -4.97 2.81
CA THR A 109 7.31 -5.25 2.02
C THR A 109 8.55 -5.23 2.91
N ASP A 110 9.17 -6.39 3.05
CA ASP A 110 10.41 -6.59 3.79
C ASP A 110 11.59 -6.73 2.83
N TRP A 111 12.39 -5.67 2.67
CA TRP A 111 13.62 -5.71 1.88
C TRP A 111 14.81 -6.34 2.62
N SER A 112 14.63 -6.78 3.86
CA SER A 112 15.66 -7.41 4.69
C SER A 112 17.00 -6.65 4.61
N THR A 113 18.10 -7.34 4.34
CA THR A 113 19.43 -6.74 4.08
C THR A 113 19.81 -6.69 2.61
N SER A 114 18.84 -6.84 1.71
CA SER A 114 19.09 -6.76 0.26
C SER A 114 19.59 -5.38 -0.14
N ARG A 115 20.27 -5.30 -1.28
CA ARG A 115 20.83 -4.05 -1.81
C ARG A 115 20.15 -3.69 -3.12
N PHE A 116 20.04 -2.39 -3.37
CA PHE A 116 19.55 -1.86 -4.64
C PHE A 116 20.62 -0.95 -5.24
N THR A 117 21.02 -1.24 -6.47
CA THR A 117 21.88 -0.37 -7.27
C THR A 117 20.99 0.40 -8.22
N ILE A 118 20.84 1.70 -7.99
CA ILE A 118 20.10 2.60 -8.89
C ILE A 118 21.10 3.15 -9.90
N ASP A 119 20.98 2.71 -11.15
CA ASP A 119 21.85 3.13 -12.24
C ASP A 119 21.16 4.21 -13.07
N ASP A 120 21.63 5.46 -12.93
CA ASP A 120 21.13 6.64 -13.63
C ASP A 120 21.98 7.04 -14.85
N THR A 121 22.94 6.20 -15.24
CA THR A 121 23.90 6.50 -16.32
C THR A 121 23.25 6.58 -17.70
N GLU A 122 22.39 5.61 -18.03
CA GLU A 122 21.70 5.50 -19.32
C GLU A 122 20.24 5.05 -19.10
N VAL A 123 19.43 5.98 -18.60
CA VAL A 123 18.01 5.74 -18.29
C VAL A 123 17.09 6.52 -19.23
N GLU A 124 15.98 5.89 -19.63
CA GLU A 124 14.93 6.52 -20.45
C GLU A 124 14.40 7.81 -19.82
N ASN A 125 14.25 7.85 -18.49
CA ASN A 125 13.81 9.04 -17.76
C ASN A 125 14.27 9.04 -16.30
N HIS A 126 15.38 9.72 -16.02
CA HIS A 126 15.92 9.90 -14.66
C HIS A 126 15.02 10.72 -13.71
N ARG A 127 13.93 11.34 -14.21
CA ARG A 127 12.98 12.09 -13.37
C ARG A 127 11.82 11.25 -12.87
N LYS A 128 11.66 10.02 -13.37
CA LYS A 128 10.57 9.14 -12.97
C LYS A 128 10.97 8.37 -11.71
N SER A 129 10.10 8.35 -10.71
CA SER A 129 10.33 7.57 -9.49
C SER A 129 10.33 6.07 -9.80
N LEU A 130 11.31 5.35 -9.24
CA LEU A 130 11.37 3.89 -9.35
C LEU A 130 10.37 3.21 -8.42
N PHE A 131 10.12 3.78 -7.24
CA PHE A 131 9.19 3.24 -6.26
C PHE A 131 8.13 4.27 -5.93
N GLU A 132 6.88 3.81 -5.82
CA GLU A 132 5.78 4.60 -5.33
C GLU A 132 4.96 3.78 -4.33
N VAL A 133 4.98 4.21 -3.08
CA VAL A 133 4.18 3.59 -2.01
C VAL A 133 2.77 4.17 -2.09
N ARG A 134 1.77 3.30 -2.23
CA ARG A 134 0.35 3.68 -2.36
C ARG A 134 -0.51 2.90 -1.39
N SER A 135 -1.52 3.56 -0.84
CA SER A 135 -2.60 2.86 -0.16
C SER A 135 -3.60 2.32 -1.18
N LEU A 136 -4.10 1.11 -0.96
CA LEU A 136 -5.25 0.56 -1.70
C LEU A 136 -6.59 1.04 -1.12
N LEU A 137 -6.58 1.77 0.01
CA LEU A 137 -7.78 2.31 0.63
C LEU A 137 -8.33 3.51 -0.17
N GLU A 138 -9.65 3.69 -0.10
CA GLU A 138 -10.27 4.87 -0.65
C GLU A 138 -9.79 6.14 0.05
N ARG A 139 -9.66 7.22 -0.73
CA ARG A 139 -9.28 8.52 -0.20
C ARG A 139 -10.34 9.02 0.77
N GLU A 140 -9.91 9.36 1.97
CA GLU A 140 -10.76 10.01 2.96
C GLU A 140 -10.73 11.54 2.80
N ALA A 141 -11.91 12.18 2.85
CA ALA A 141 -12.04 13.62 2.80
C ALA A 141 -11.93 14.21 4.22
N LEU A 142 -10.83 14.89 4.50
CA LEU A 142 -10.57 15.55 5.79
C LEU A 142 -10.78 17.06 5.66
N GLN A 143 -11.45 17.67 6.65
CA GLN A 143 -11.60 19.11 6.77
C GLN A 143 -10.77 19.59 7.96
N ILE A 144 -9.72 20.36 7.68
CA ILE A 144 -8.82 20.93 8.69
C ILE A 144 -8.73 22.43 8.45
N ASP A 145 -9.35 23.22 9.31
CA ASP A 145 -9.44 24.68 9.13
C ASP A 145 -8.10 25.39 9.36
N ARG A 146 -7.34 24.91 10.35
CA ARG A 146 -6.07 25.51 10.75
C ARG A 146 -5.11 24.47 11.30
N LEU A 147 -3.84 24.63 10.94
CA LEU A 147 -2.72 23.90 11.51
C LEU A 147 -1.74 24.88 12.13
N THR A 148 -1.25 24.55 13.32
CA THR A 148 -0.17 25.28 13.99
C THR A 148 1.06 24.38 14.14
N ARG A 149 2.22 25.02 14.34
CA ARG A 149 3.46 24.29 14.63
C ARG A 149 3.30 23.46 15.91
N ASP A 150 3.90 22.27 15.94
CA ASP A 150 3.98 21.37 17.10
C ASP A 150 2.60 20.96 17.65
N GLN A 151 1.58 21.01 16.80
CA GLN A 151 0.23 20.59 17.13
C GLN A 151 0.17 19.07 17.26
N LYS A 152 -0.10 18.59 18.47
CA LYS A 152 -0.13 17.15 18.79
C LYS A 152 -1.49 16.49 18.54
N HIS A 153 -2.53 17.28 18.32
CA HIS A 153 -3.90 16.79 18.26
C HIS A 153 -4.80 17.67 17.39
N LEU A 154 -5.75 17.04 16.71
CA LEU A 154 -6.80 17.65 15.88
C LEU A 154 -8.17 17.14 16.32
N ASP A 155 -9.21 17.96 16.18
CA ASP A 155 -10.60 17.54 16.48
C ASP A 155 -11.21 16.62 15.41
N VAL A 156 -10.53 16.47 14.28
CA VAL A 156 -10.93 15.56 13.20
C VAL A 156 -10.70 14.11 13.65
N ARG A 157 -11.62 13.22 13.30
CA ARG A 157 -11.56 11.78 13.60
C ARG A 157 -11.71 11.00 12.29
N PRO A 158 -10.60 10.66 11.62
CA PRO A 158 -10.68 9.87 10.40
C PRO A 158 -11.12 8.44 10.70
N LYS A 159 -11.66 7.75 9.69
CA LYS A 159 -12.02 6.33 9.81
C LYS A 159 -10.80 5.42 9.93
N HIS A 160 -9.66 5.83 9.39
CA HIS A 160 -8.39 5.10 9.46
C HIS A 160 -7.25 6.06 9.78
N ASP A 161 -6.13 5.52 10.24
CA ASP A 161 -4.89 6.29 10.32
C ASP A 161 -4.49 6.78 8.92
N CYS A 162 -4.20 8.07 8.80
CA CYS A 162 -4.00 8.73 7.51
C CYS A 162 -2.61 9.36 7.43
N TYR A 163 -1.91 9.17 6.31
CA TYR A 163 -0.81 10.06 5.92
C TYR A 163 -1.41 11.34 5.32
N VAL A 164 -1.20 12.47 5.99
CA VAL A 164 -1.75 13.77 5.59
C VAL A 164 -0.63 14.63 5.03
N ALA A 165 -0.71 14.96 3.73
CA ALA A 165 0.16 15.94 3.09
C ALA A 165 -0.58 17.28 2.96
N VAL A 166 -0.01 18.34 3.53
CA VAL A 166 -0.59 19.69 3.49
C VAL A 166 0.27 20.65 2.69
N THR A 167 -0.38 21.58 1.98
CA THR A 167 0.30 22.59 1.17
C THR A 167 -0.23 23.98 1.50
N ASN A 168 0.67 24.89 1.88
CA ASN A 168 0.37 26.30 2.07
C ASN A 168 0.88 27.11 0.86
N ASN A 169 -0.05 27.43 -0.06
CA ASN A 169 0.25 28.20 -1.27
C ASN A 169 0.58 29.68 -1.00
N LYS A 170 0.21 30.22 0.17
CA LYS A 170 0.48 31.61 0.55
C LYS A 170 1.94 31.84 0.97
N LYS A 171 2.67 30.77 1.29
CA LYS A 171 4.06 30.84 1.74
C LYS A 171 4.97 30.06 0.80
N LYS A 172 5.94 30.75 0.20
CA LYS A 172 6.95 30.13 -0.67
C LYS A 172 8.24 29.85 0.10
N ARG A 173 8.87 28.71 -0.20
CA ARG A 173 10.17 28.25 0.32
C ARG A 173 11.15 28.07 -0.84
N PHE A 174 12.45 28.00 -0.53
CA PHE A 174 13.51 27.74 -1.52
C PHE A 174 13.59 28.76 -2.68
N ILE A 175 13.28 30.04 -2.41
CA ILE A 175 13.39 31.12 -3.40
C ILE A 175 14.88 31.37 -3.67
N ARG A 176 15.30 31.19 -4.93
CA ARG A 176 16.66 31.51 -5.38
C ARG A 176 16.69 32.92 -5.98
N ARG A 177 17.72 33.70 -5.61
CA ARG A 177 18.00 35.04 -6.13
C ARG A 177 19.28 35.02 -6.98
N GLY A 178 19.49 36.06 -7.80
CA GLY A 178 20.66 36.16 -8.69
C GLY A 178 20.38 35.66 -10.11
N LEU A 179 21.43 35.30 -10.86
CA LEU A 179 21.32 34.89 -12.27
C LEU A 179 20.50 33.60 -12.46
N ASN A 180 20.46 32.72 -11.44
CA ASN A 180 19.64 31.51 -11.40
C ASN A 180 18.39 31.70 -10.52
N ARG A 181 17.59 32.74 -10.81
CA ARG A 181 16.40 33.12 -10.03
C ARG A 181 15.25 32.14 -10.24
N ASN A 182 14.52 31.83 -9.16
CA ASN A 182 13.24 31.12 -9.24
C ASN A 182 12.23 31.68 -8.22
N SER A 183 10.96 31.29 -8.36
CA SER A 183 9.86 31.75 -7.49
C SER A 183 9.65 30.89 -6.23
N GLY A 184 10.58 29.96 -5.97
CA GLY A 184 10.45 28.96 -4.92
C GLY A 184 9.26 28.00 -5.12
N THR A 185 8.99 27.19 -4.10
CA THR A 185 7.88 26.22 -4.06
C THR A 185 6.96 26.51 -2.88
N PRO A 186 5.65 26.17 -2.96
CA PRO A 186 4.76 26.24 -1.79
C PRO A 186 5.34 25.51 -0.58
N GLN A 187 5.13 26.04 0.62
CA GLN A 187 5.45 25.33 1.84
C GLN A 187 4.60 24.06 1.90
N ARG A 188 5.26 22.92 2.10
CA ARG A 188 4.62 21.62 2.33
C ARG A 188 5.00 21.11 3.70
N ASP A 189 4.12 20.32 4.27
CA ASP A 189 4.35 19.57 5.50
C ASP A 189 3.59 18.24 5.43
N CYS A 190 3.96 17.27 6.25
CA CYS A 190 3.29 15.99 6.32
C CYS A 190 3.34 15.39 7.73
N PHE A 191 2.30 14.63 8.08
CA PHE A 191 2.18 13.98 9.37
C PHE A 191 1.26 12.77 9.28
N ILE A 192 1.31 11.90 10.29
CA ILE A 192 0.34 10.83 10.48
C ILE A 192 -0.77 11.35 11.38
N LEU A 193 -2.02 11.27 10.91
CA LEU A 193 -3.21 11.54 11.70
C LEU A 193 -3.83 10.21 12.13
N ARG A 194 -3.87 9.99 13.43
CA ARG A 194 -4.50 8.80 14.02
C ARG A 194 -6.02 8.95 14.09
N GLN A 195 -6.72 7.83 14.17
CA GLN A 195 -8.17 7.79 14.37
C GLN A 195 -8.66 8.60 15.59
N ASP A 196 -7.86 8.66 16.67
CA ASP A 196 -8.18 9.41 17.89
C ASP A 196 -7.91 10.93 17.80
N GLY A 197 -7.39 11.39 16.66
CA GLY A 197 -7.01 12.77 16.39
C GLY A 197 -5.58 13.13 16.78
N SER A 198 -4.80 12.19 17.33
CA SER A 198 -3.37 12.44 17.60
C SER A 198 -2.57 12.61 16.31
N VAL A 199 -1.55 13.46 16.39
CA VAL A 199 -0.68 13.82 15.28
C VAL A 199 0.74 13.37 15.61
N ASP A 200 1.27 12.49 14.77
CA ASP A 200 2.64 12.01 14.84
C ASP A 200 3.47 12.57 13.67
N GLY A 201 4.74 12.84 13.96
CA GLY A 201 5.72 13.13 12.90
C GLY A 201 6.00 11.86 12.08
N PRO A 202 6.29 12.01 10.78
CA PRO A 202 6.78 10.92 9.95
C PRO A 202 8.19 10.46 10.37
#